data_AF-A0A3Q0EUL2-F1
#
_entry.id   AF-A0A3Q0EUL2-F1
#
_cell.length_a   1.000
_cell.length_b   1.000
_cell.length_c   1.000
_cell.angle_alpha   90.00
_cell.angle_beta   90.00
_cell.angle_gamma   90.00
#
_symmetry.space_group_name_H-M   'P 1'
#
loop_
_entity.id
_entity.type
_entity.pdbx_description
1 polymer ?
#
loop_
_entity_poly.entity_id
_entity_poly.type
_entity_poly.pdbx_seq_one_letter_code
_entity_poly.pdbx_strand_id
1 'polypeptide(L)'
;MGRGRVVLERIENKINRQVTFSKRRSGLLKKAFELSVLCDAEVALIVFSSRGKLFQYSSTDINKIVERYRQCRYSKLQTGDSSELESQSSYHEFLKLRAKYESLERTQRHFQGEELEPLSFKELQSLEKQLDITLALTRQQQTKKLMARADELREKVRKMEDLNKQLESK
;
A
#
# COMPACT_ATOMS: atom_id res chain seq x y z
N MET A 1 28.56 -41.56 0.18
CA MET A 1 28.99 -40.49 -0.74
C MET A 1 29.22 -39.21 0.05
N GLY A 2 30.45 -38.96 0.52
CA GLY A 2 30.78 -37.78 1.34
C GLY A 2 30.74 -36.47 0.55
N ARG A 3 30.51 -35.35 1.25
CA ARG A 3 30.59 -34.01 0.66
C ARG A 3 32.06 -33.61 0.49
N GLY A 4 32.51 -33.44 -0.74
CA GLY A 4 33.84 -32.88 -1.03
C GLY A 4 33.92 -31.38 -0.73
N ARG A 5 35.14 -30.88 -0.47
CA ARG A 5 35.41 -29.44 -0.33
C ARG A 5 35.13 -28.74 -1.66
N VAL A 6 34.53 -27.56 -1.60
CA VAL A 6 34.19 -26.72 -2.77
C VAL A 6 34.87 -25.36 -2.62
N VAL A 7 35.39 -24.80 -3.71
CA VAL A 7 35.97 -23.46 -3.77
C VAL A 7 34.87 -22.40 -3.62
N LEU A 8 35.13 -21.31 -2.91
CA LEU A 8 34.19 -20.19 -2.74
C LEU A 8 34.28 -19.22 -3.91
N GLU A 9 33.76 -19.64 -5.05
CA GLU A 9 33.63 -18.84 -6.27
C GLU A 9 32.28 -19.09 -6.95
N ARG A 10 31.98 -18.31 -7.99
CA ARG A 10 30.75 -18.48 -8.76
C ARG A 10 30.79 -19.83 -9.48
N ILE A 11 29.80 -20.69 -9.20
CA ILE A 11 29.64 -21.96 -9.92
C ILE A 11 29.21 -21.67 -11.36
N GLU A 12 30.06 -21.89 -12.34
CA GLU A 12 29.77 -21.56 -13.75
C GLU A 12 28.68 -22.45 -14.36
N ASN A 13 28.75 -23.76 -14.10
CA ASN A 13 27.75 -24.71 -14.58
C ASN A 13 26.34 -24.37 -14.01
N LYS A 14 25.42 -24.01 -14.92
CA LYS A 14 24.07 -23.54 -14.58
C LYS A 14 23.25 -24.58 -13.80
N ILE A 15 23.36 -25.87 -14.14
CA ILE A 15 22.61 -26.96 -13.48
C ILE A 15 23.13 -27.13 -12.05
N ASN A 16 24.46 -27.24 -11.90
CA ASN A 16 25.09 -27.37 -10.58
C ASN A 16 24.81 -26.15 -9.69
N ARG A 17 24.83 -24.95 -10.28
CA ARG A 17 24.48 -23.71 -9.57
C ARG A 17 23.03 -23.71 -9.09
N GLN A 18 22.08 -24.16 -9.91
CA GLN A 18 20.66 -24.23 -9.54
C GLN A 18 20.40 -25.23 -8.40
N VAL A 19 21.00 -26.42 -8.50
CA VAL A 19 20.89 -27.45 -7.45
C VAL A 19 21.55 -26.97 -6.16
N THR A 20 22.73 -26.37 -6.26
CA THR A 20 23.46 -25.83 -5.11
C THR A 20 22.72 -24.67 -4.45
N PHE A 21 22.19 -23.74 -5.24
CA PHE A 21 21.34 -22.65 -4.75
C PHE A 21 20.16 -23.20 -3.96
N SER A 22 19.43 -24.17 -4.51
CA SER A 22 18.27 -24.77 -3.86
C SER A 22 18.63 -25.42 -2.52
N LYS A 23 19.74 -26.17 -2.46
CA LYS A 23 20.22 -26.81 -1.23
C LYS A 23 20.74 -25.80 -0.20
N ARG A 24 21.60 -24.86 -0.61
CA ARG A 24 22.19 -23.85 0.29
C ARG A 24 21.16 -22.87 0.81
N ARG A 25 20.26 -22.36 -0.04
CA ARG A 25 19.14 -21.51 0.37
C ARG A 25 18.30 -22.20 1.43
N SER A 26 17.95 -23.48 1.23
CA SER A 26 17.15 -24.23 2.21
C SER A 26 17.91 -24.42 3.53
N GLY A 27 19.22 -24.69 3.49
CA GLY A 27 20.06 -24.75 4.69
C GLY A 27 20.17 -23.40 5.42
N LEU A 28 20.31 -22.30 4.67
CA LEU A 28 20.40 -20.96 5.23
C LEU A 28 19.08 -20.54 5.90
N LEU A 29 17.93 -20.84 5.27
CA LEU A 29 16.60 -20.61 5.86
C LEU A 29 16.45 -21.37 7.19
N LYS A 30 16.89 -22.64 7.24
CA LYS A 30 16.90 -23.42 8.49
C LYS A 30 17.76 -22.78 9.57
N LYS A 31 18.95 -22.28 9.21
CA LYS A 31 19.84 -21.61 10.17
C LYS A 31 19.28 -20.29 10.68
N ALA A 32 18.64 -19.50 9.80
CA ALA A 32 17.95 -18.28 10.20
C ALA A 32 16.80 -18.58 11.18
N PHE A 33 16.04 -19.65 10.92
CA PHE A 33 14.99 -20.13 11.81
C PHE A 33 15.54 -20.58 13.17
N GLU A 34 16.54 -21.46 13.17
CA GLU A 34 17.20 -21.93 14.40
C GLU A 34 17.71 -20.76 15.24
N LEU A 35 18.39 -19.78 14.62
CA LEU A 35 18.89 -18.60 15.33
C LEU A 35 17.76 -17.78 15.95
N SER A 36 16.68 -17.53 15.20
CA SER A 36 15.55 -16.76 15.73
C SER A 36 14.88 -17.43 16.92
N VAL A 37 14.76 -18.75 16.92
CA VAL A 37 14.11 -19.50 18.01
C VAL A 37 15.04 -19.67 19.20
N LEU A 38 16.30 -20.06 18.97
CA LEU A 38 17.24 -20.38 20.05
C LEU A 38 17.68 -19.14 20.85
N CYS A 39 17.69 -17.97 20.21
CA CYS A 39 18.21 -16.75 20.80
C CYS A 39 17.14 -15.66 20.97
N ASP A 40 15.86 -15.97 20.72
CA ASP A 40 14.76 -15.00 20.71
C ASP A 40 15.08 -13.74 19.88
N ALA A 41 15.65 -13.97 18.70
CA ALA A 41 16.16 -12.92 17.83
C ALA A 41 15.21 -12.66 16.67
N GLU A 42 14.98 -11.38 16.36
CA GLU A 42 14.32 -10.99 15.13
C GLU A 42 15.26 -11.13 13.94
N VAL A 43 14.93 -12.05 13.02
CA VAL A 43 15.76 -12.38 11.86
C VAL A 43 14.90 -12.30 10.60
N ALA A 44 15.36 -11.54 9.61
CA ALA A 44 14.82 -11.54 8.25
C ALA A 44 15.91 -11.92 7.24
N LEU A 45 15.55 -12.76 6.26
CA LEU A 45 16.41 -13.18 5.18
C LEU A 45 15.69 -12.98 3.85
N ILE A 46 16.32 -12.26 2.91
CA ILE A 46 15.81 -12.00 1.57
C ILE A 46 16.83 -12.51 0.55
N VAL A 47 16.39 -13.38 -0.37
CA VAL A 47 17.24 -13.99 -1.39
C VAL A 47 16.56 -13.88 -2.76
N PHE A 48 17.20 -13.19 -3.69
CA PHE A 48 16.79 -13.21 -5.10
C PHE A 48 17.63 -14.23 -5.86
N SER A 49 16.96 -15.09 -6.63
CA SER A 49 17.66 -15.95 -7.58
C SER A 49 18.21 -15.14 -8.76
N SER A 50 19.10 -15.72 -9.55
CA SER A 50 19.60 -15.10 -10.79
C SER A 50 18.51 -14.85 -11.84
N ARG A 51 17.29 -15.36 -11.65
CA ARG A 51 16.11 -15.09 -12.49
C ARG A 51 15.14 -14.08 -11.85
N GLY A 52 15.55 -13.40 -10.78
CA GLY A 52 14.71 -12.43 -10.06
C GLY A 52 13.65 -13.03 -9.13
N LYS A 53 13.50 -14.36 -9.07
CA LYS A 53 12.55 -14.99 -8.14
C LYS A 53 12.96 -14.73 -6.69
N LEU A 54 12.04 -14.16 -5.92
CA LEU A 54 12.17 -13.88 -4.49
C LEU A 54 11.96 -15.14 -3.64
N PHE A 55 12.83 -15.31 -2.65
CA PHE A 55 12.68 -16.25 -1.55
C PHE A 55 12.99 -15.53 -0.26
N GLN A 56 12.11 -15.66 0.73
CA GLN A 56 12.27 -14.95 1.99
C GLN A 56 11.93 -15.82 3.20
N TYR A 57 12.49 -15.44 4.34
CA TYR A 57 12.11 -15.88 5.67
C TYR A 57 12.11 -14.69 6.61
N SER A 58 11.21 -14.70 7.58
CA SER A 58 11.15 -13.73 8.65
C SER A 58 10.61 -14.42 9.89
N SER A 59 11.22 -14.17 11.05
CA SER A 59 10.73 -14.73 12.32
C SER A 59 9.41 -14.10 12.75
N THR A 60 9.16 -12.85 12.35
CA THR A 60 7.89 -12.12 12.52
C THR A 60 7.46 -11.50 11.18
N ASP A 61 6.65 -10.44 11.18
CA ASP A 61 6.33 -9.71 9.95
C ASP A 61 7.58 -9.05 9.36
N ILE A 62 7.94 -9.46 8.14
CA ILE A 62 9.12 -8.96 7.43
C ILE A 62 9.09 -7.45 7.25
N ASN A 63 7.90 -6.86 7.08
CA ASN A 63 7.75 -5.42 6.92
C ASN A 63 8.14 -4.70 8.20
N LYS A 64 7.77 -5.25 9.37
CA LYS A 64 8.15 -4.70 10.68
C LYS A 64 9.67 -4.76 10.90
N ILE A 65 10.31 -5.89 10.57
CA ILE A 65 11.76 -6.03 10.72
C ILE A 65 12.50 -5.06 9.77
N VAL A 66 12.06 -4.96 8.51
CA VAL A 66 12.66 -4.01 7.54
C VAL A 66 12.45 -2.57 7.96
N GLU A 67 11.28 -2.22 8.47
CA GLU A 67 10.98 -0.90 9.01
C GLU A 67 11.87 -0.57 10.21
N ARG A 68 12.01 -1.49 11.17
CA ARG A 68 12.93 -1.34 12.31
C ARG A 68 14.39 -1.19 11.85
N TYR A 69 14.83 -1.98 10.88
CA TYR A 69 16.18 -1.86 10.30
C TYR A 69 16.41 -0.47 9.72
N ARG A 70 15.46 0.04 8.93
CA ARG A 70 15.52 1.40 8.37
C ARG A 70 15.60 2.43 9.49
N GLN A 71 14.69 2.39 10.46
CA GLN A 71 14.68 3.30 11.62
C GLN A 71 16.03 3.29 12.38
N CYS A 72 16.59 2.12 12.68
CA CYS A 72 17.87 2.00 13.39
C CYS A 72 19.07 2.47 12.55
N ARG A 73 19.11 2.16 11.25
CA ARG A 73 20.15 2.66 10.33
C ARG A 73 20.15 4.17 10.30
N TYR A 74 18.99 4.79 10.11
CA TYR A 74 18.87 6.23 9.98
C TYR A 74 18.99 6.98 11.31
N SER A 75 18.61 6.38 12.43
CA SER A 75 18.86 6.95 13.77
C SER A 75 20.35 7.01 14.11
N LYS A 76 21.15 6.01 13.69
CA LYS A 76 22.60 5.97 13.95
C LYS A 76 23.43 6.89 13.04
N LEU A 77 22.91 7.25 11.87
CA LEU A 77 23.56 8.14 10.90
C LEU A 77 23.51 9.64 11.28
N GLN A 78 22.87 10.01 12.39
CA GLN A 78 22.95 11.37 12.94
C GLN A 78 24.34 11.76 13.45
N THR A 79 25.30 10.81 13.48
CA THR A 79 26.61 10.98 14.11
C THR A 79 27.81 10.82 13.17
N GLY A 80 27.61 10.60 11.87
CA GLY A 80 28.74 10.46 10.97
C GLY A 80 28.38 10.25 9.49
N ASP A 81 28.97 11.14 8.68
CA ASP A 81 29.21 11.07 7.24
C ASP A 81 28.19 11.70 6.28
N SER A 82 28.72 12.60 5.44
CA SER A 82 27.99 13.64 4.69
C SER A 82 27.43 13.17 3.33
N SER A 83 27.61 11.90 2.98
CA SER A 83 27.30 11.37 1.63
C SER A 83 25.88 10.78 1.49
N GLU A 84 25.11 10.59 2.57
CA GLU A 84 23.82 9.86 2.55
C GLU A 84 22.58 10.73 2.84
N LEU A 85 22.74 12.05 2.98
CA LEU A 85 21.71 13.01 3.42
C LEU A 85 20.43 13.07 2.55
N GLU A 86 20.53 12.90 1.22
CA GLU A 86 19.34 12.96 0.34
C GLU A 86 18.42 11.74 0.51
N SER A 87 19.00 10.55 0.70
CA SER A 87 18.24 9.32 0.95
C SER A 87 17.56 9.36 2.34
N GLN A 88 18.19 10.02 3.31
CA GLN A 88 17.64 10.23 4.66
C GLN A 88 16.46 11.21 4.66
N SER A 89 16.58 12.34 3.96
CA SER A 89 15.50 13.32 3.81
C SER A 89 14.27 12.69 3.14
N SER A 90 14.47 11.96 2.04
CA SER A 90 13.40 11.29 1.31
C SER A 90 12.64 10.26 2.16
N TYR A 91 13.35 9.44 2.95
CA TYR A 91 12.70 8.46 3.81
C TYR A 91 11.96 9.10 5.00
N HIS A 92 12.51 10.18 5.57
CA HIS A 92 11.83 10.93 6.62
C HIS A 92 10.55 11.60 6.10
N GLU A 93 10.60 12.19 4.92
CA GLU A 93 9.42 12.72 4.23
C GLU A 93 8.41 11.61 3.90
N PHE A 94 8.87 10.43 3.49
CA PHE A 94 8.00 9.27 3.31
C PHE A 94 7.29 8.85 4.61
N LEU A 95 8.01 8.80 5.75
CA LEU A 95 7.40 8.48 7.05
C LEU A 95 6.35 9.52 7.47
N LYS A 96 6.63 10.82 7.27
CA LYS A 96 5.65 11.89 7.50
C LYS A 96 4.42 11.72 6.63
N LEU A 97 4.62 11.42 5.34
CA LEU A 97 3.54 11.22 4.39
C LEU A 97 2.69 10.00 4.75
N ARG A 98 3.34 8.89 5.16
CA ARG A 98 2.66 7.68 5.62
C ARG A 98 1.79 7.95 6.84
N ALA A 99 2.30 8.66 7.84
CA ALA A 99 1.51 9.02 9.02
C ALA A 99 0.30 9.90 8.66
N LYS A 100 0.45 10.84 7.73
CA LYS A 100 -0.66 11.64 7.20
C LYS A 100 -1.69 10.78 6.48
N TYR A 101 -1.24 9.85 5.65
CA TYR A 101 -2.11 8.92 4.92
C TYR A 101 -2.92 8.04 5.88
N GLU A 102 -2.27 7.40 6.85
CA GLU A 102 -2.94 6.55 7.85
C GLU A 102 -3.93 7.35 8.72
N SER A 103 -3.67 8.64 8.97
CA SER A 103 -4.62 9.52 9.66
C SER A 103 -5.83 9.89 8.78
N LEU A 104 -5.61 10.09 7.48
CA LEU A 104 -6.66 10.43 6.53
C LEU A 104 -7.56 9.22 6.26
N GLU A 105 -6.98 8.05 6.08
CA GLU A 105 -7.68 6.78 5.90
C GLU A 105 -8.56 6.44 7.11
N ARG A 106 -8.07 6.65 8.34
CA ARG A 106 -8.89 6.56 9.56
C ARG A 106 -10.08 7.50 9.53
N THR A 107 -9.85 8.77 9.21
CA THR A 107 -10.93 9.76 9.11
C THR A 107 -11.97 9.35 8.05
N GLN A 108 -11.54 8.82 6.90
CA GLN A 108 -12.43 8.32 5.86
C GLN A 108 -13.29 7.15 6.35
N ARG A 109 -12.71 6.20 7.08
CA ARG A 109 -13.46 5.07 7.69
C ARG A 109 -14.52 5.57 8.67
N HIS A 110 -14.20 6.57 9.49
CA HIS A 110 -15.20 7.20 10.36
C HIS A 110 -16.37 7.79 9.55
N PHE A 111 -16.10 8.51 8.45
CA PHE A 111 -17.15 9.02 7.55
C PHE A 111 -17.98 7.91 6.88
N GLN A 112 -17.44 6.70 6.75
CA GLN A 112 -18.14 5.52 6.25
C GLN A 112 -18.92 4.77 7.34
N GLY A 113 -18.82 5.21 8.60
CA GLY A 113 -19.47 4.57 9.74
C GLY A 113 -18.68 3.39 10.33
N GLU A 114 -17.39 3.28 10.02
CA GLU A 114 -16.49 2.24 10.51
C GLU A 114 -15.58 2.77 11.64
N GLU A 115 -15.16 1.89 12.56
CA GLU A 115 -14.24 2.18 13.67
C GLU A 115 -14.63 3.42 14.50
N LEU A 116 -15.90 3.49 14.90
CA LEU A 116 -16.45 4.64 15.64
C LEU A 116 -16.21 4.58 17.15
N GLU A 117 -15.85 3.41 17.69
CA GLU A 117 -15.63 3.16 19.11
C GLU A 117 -14.62 4.10 19.78
N PRO A 118 -13.53 4.54 19.11
CA PRO A 118 -12.55 5.45 19.71
C PRO A 118 -13.04 6.91 19.78
N LEU A 119 -14.10 7.28 19.09
CA LEU A 119 -14.58 8.67 19.01
C LEU A 119 -15.39 9.03 20.26
N SER A 120 -15.14 10.22 20.81
CA SER A 120 -15.96 10.79 21.86
C SER A 120 -17.34 11.20 21.32
N PHE A 121 -18.32 11.34 22.22
CA PHE A 121 -19.66 11.81 21.86
C PHE A 121 -19.66 13.15 21.10
N LYS A 122 -18.76 14.08 21.48
CA LYS A 122 -18.63 15.38 20.79
C LYS A 122 -18.12 15.22 19.36
N GLU A 123 -17.17 14.31 19.16
CA GLU A 123 -16.61 14.03 17.83
C GLU A 123 -17.64 13.33 16.94
N LEU A 124 -18.40 12.38 17.48
CA LEU A 124 -19.51 11.73 16.79
C LEU A 124 -20.59 12.74 16.36
N GLN A 125 -20.99 13.64 17.27
CA GLN A 125 -21.97 14.69 16.94
C GLN A 125 -21.45 15.64 15.86
N SER A 126 -20.16 15.98 15.90
CA SER A 126 -19.53 16.80 14.84
C SER A 126 -19.51 16.07 13.50
N LEU A 127 -19.20 14.78 13.50
CA LEU A 127 -19.17 13.93 12.32
C LEU A 127 -20.56 13.80 11.68
N GLU A 128 -21.60 13.53 12.49
CA GLU A 128 -22.99 13.48 12.05
C GLU A 128 -23.42 14.79 11.40
N LYS A 129 -23.16 15.92 12.06
CA LYS A 129 -23.47 17.25 11.53
C LYS A 129 -22.76 17.52 10.19
N GLN A 130 -21.51 17.11 10.05
CA GLN A 130 -20.76 17.24 8.79
C GLN A 130 -21.37 16.38 7.68
N LEU A 131 -21.76 15.14 7.99
CA LEU A 131 -22.42 14.23 7.05
C LEU A 131 -23.76 14.78 6.58
N ASP A 132 -24.60 15.29 7.49
CA ASP A 132 -25.90 15.86 7.16
C ASP A 132 -25.80 17.07 6.23
N ILE A 133 -24.90 18.01 6.55
CA ILE A 133 -24.66 19.20 5.72
C ILE A 133 -24.17 18.78 4.33
N THR A 134 -23.20 17.87 4.28
CA THR A 134 -22.60 17.40 3.01
C THR A 134 -23.65 16.67 2.17
N LEU A 135 -24.44 15.79 2.79
CA LEU A 135 -25.52 15.05 2.13
C LEU A 135 -26.59 15.98 1.55
N ALA A 136 -27.00 17.00 2.31
CA ALA A 136 -27.96 17.99 1.85
C ALA A 136 -27.45 18.76 0.63
N LEU A 137 -26.19 19.23 0.67
CA LEU A 137 -25.55 19.92 -0.45
C LEU A 137 -25.40 19.02 -1.68
N THR A 138 -24.95 17.78 -1.50
CA THR A 138 -24.82 16.80 -2.59
C THR A 138 -26.17 16.50 -3.24
N ARG A 139 -27.22 16.27 -2.43
CA ARG A 139 -28.59 16.06 -2.93
C ARG A 139 -29.07 17.27 -3.73
N GLN A 140 -28.87 18.49 -3.21
CA GLN A 140 -29.25 19.71 -3.91
C GLN A 140 -28.56 19.81 -5.28
N GLN A 141 -27.26 19.53 -5.35
CA GLN A 141 -26.51 19.56 -6.60
C GLN A 141 -26.96 18.48 -7.58
N GLN A 142 -27.22 17.25 -7.10
CA GLN A 142 -27.74 16.16 -7.92
C GLN A 142 -29.12 16.51 -8.49
N THR A 143 -30.02 17.05 -7.68
CA THR A 143 -31.35 17.49 -8.12
C THR A 143 -31.25 18.58 -9.18
N LYS A 144 -30.37 19.58 -9.01
CA LYS A 144 -30.14 20.62 -10.02
C LYS A 144 -29.67 20.03 -11.35
N LYS A 145 -28.71 19.09 -11.32
CA LYS A 145 -28.23 18.41 -12.53
C LYS A 145 -29.34 17.59 -13.21
N LEU A 146 -30.16 16.89 -12.42
CA LEU A 146 -31.26 16.08 -12.93
C LEU A 146 -32.34 16.95 -13.58
N MET A 147 -32.71 18.07 -12.95
CA MET A 147 -33.67 19.03 -13.52
C MET A 147 -33.19 19.61 -14.84
N ALA A 148 -31.93 20.07 -14.90
CA ALA A 148 -31.35 20.59 -16.14
C ALA A 148 -31.39 19.54 -17.27
N ARG A 149 -31.10 18.27 -16.95
CA ARG A 149 -31.17 17.18 -17.93
C ARG A 149 -32.62 16.88 -18.36
N ALA A 150 -33.58 16.96 -17.44
CA ALA A 150 -34.99 16.75 -17.75
C ALA A 150 -35.51 17.83 -18.72
N ASP A 151 -35.14 19.09 -18.51
CA ASP A 151 -35.55 20.19 -19.38
C ASP A 151 -34.90 20.09 -20.76
N GLU A 152 -33.63 19.70 -20.84
CA GLU A 152 -32.97 19.44 -22.13
C GLU A 152 -33.67 18.32 -22.93
N LEU A 153 -34.11 17.25 -22.26
CA LEU A 153 -34.84 16.17 -22.89
C LEU A 153 -36.25 16.59 -23.33
N ARG A 154 -36.96 17.38 -22.53
CA ARG A 154 -38.28 17.93 -22.91
C ARG A 154 -38.20 18.79 -24.16
N GLU A 155 -37.19 19.65 -24.25
CA GLU A 155 -36.94 20.47 -25.45
C GLU A 155 -36.66 19.61 -26.68
N LYS A 156 -35.89 18.51 -26.54
CA LYS A 156 -35.66 17.57 -27.65
C LYS A 156 -36.93 16.86 -28.09
N VAL A 157 -37.77 16.41 -27.14
CA VAL A 157 -39.06 15.77 -27.46
C VAL A 157 -39.94 16.73 -28.24
N ARG A 158 -40.10 17.97 -27.78
CA ARG A 158 -40.91 18.99 -28.47
C ARG A 158 -40.42 19.23 -29.90
N LYS A 159 -39.11 19.40 -30.09
CA LYS A 159 -38.51 19.57 -31.43
C LYS A 159 -38.78 18.37 -32.34
N MET A 160 -38.69 17.16 -31.82
CA MET A 160 -38.98 15.94 -32.58
C MET A 160 -40.45 15.82 -32.94
N GLU A 161 -41.37 16.15 -32.02
CA GLU A 161 -42.81 16.17 -32.28
C GLU A 161 -43.18 17.18 -33.37
N ASP A 162 -42.61 18.38 -33.33
CA ASP A 162 -42.83 19.41 -34.35
C ASP A 162 -42.30 18.96 -35.72
N LEU A 163 -41.12 18.32 -35.75
CA LEU A 163 -40.56 17.76 -36.98
C LEU A 163 -41.44 16.65 -37.55
N ASN A 164 -41.99 15.78 -36.68
CA ASN A 164 -42.82 14.66 -37.10
C ASN A 164 -44.15 15.15 -37.71
N LYS A 165 -44.79 16.16 -37.10
CA LYS A 165 -45.99 16.81 -37.66
C LYS A 165 -45.73 17.42 -39.03
N GLN A 166 -44.57 18.05 -39.23
CA GLN A 166 -44.20 18.60 -40.54
C GLN A 166 -44.03 17.50 -41.60
N LEU A 167 -43.48 16.35 -41.23
CA LEU A 167 -43.34 15.20 -42.12
C LEU A 167 -44.68 14.55 -42.45
N GLU A 168 -45.60 14.40 -41.48
CA GLU A 168 -46.95 13.86 -41.70
C GLU A 168 -47.82 14.76 -42.58
N SER A 169 -47.52 16.07 -42.64
CA SER A 169 -48.25 17.04 -43.48
C SER A 169 -47.76 17.12 -44.93
N LYS A 170 -46.75 16.33 -45.31
CA LYS A 170 -46.23 16.21 -46.68
C LYS A 170 -46.71 14.93 -47.35
#